data_AF-A0A1V6SYD7-F1
#
_entry.id   AF-A0A1V6SYD7-F1
#
_cell.length_a   1.000
_cell.length_b   1.000
_cell.length_c   1.000
_cell.angle_alpha   90.00
_cell.angle_beta   90.00
_cell.angle_gamma   90.00
#
_symmetry.space_group_name_H-M   'P 1'
#
loop_
_entity.id
_entity.type
_entity.pdbx_description
1 polymer ?
#
loop_
_entity_poly.entity_id
_entity_poly.type
_entity_poly.pdbx_seq_one_letter_code
_entity_poly.pdbx_strand_id
1 'polypeptide(L)'
;MSVIYKNLPGPVGECLKPASLATTATVPVSPTTSLVFTTGHIGLDLESGELVRDSLSAEFDAIFNCLDAALKNAGVTKGLGQAYKLVGYLVSSDCESVMQQVFQRKFPGHTPTWANVVVKEIVVPGMSAEVSAEAVIFND
;
A
#
# COMPACT_ATOMS: atom_id res chain seq x y z
N MET A 1 -4.80 -14.84 -20.84
CA MET A 1 -4.24 -14.46 -19.53
C MET A 1 -5.37 -13.90 -18.69
N SER A 2 -5.45 -14.23 -17.40
CA SER A 2 -6.49 -13.75 -16.48
C SER A 2 -5.87 -12.87 -15.39
N VAL A 3 -6.67 -11.95 -14.83
CA VAL A 3 -6.27 -11.18 -13.64
C VAL A 3 -6.18 -12.13 -12.46
N ILE A 4 -5.13 -11.97 -11.64
CA ILE A 4 -4.89 -12.76 -10.43
C ILE A 4 -5.08 -11.87 -9.21
N TYR A 5 -6.04 -12.22 -8.35
CA TYR A 5 -6.27 -11.52 -7.10
C TYR A 5 -5.59 -12.27 -5.94
N LYS A 6 -4.95 -11.53 -5.03
CA LYS A 6 -4.42 -12.09 -3.79
C LYS A 6 -4.81 -11.25 -2.59
N ASN A 7 -5.12 -11.93 -1.49
CA ASN A 7 -5.16 -11.35 -0.17
C ASN A 7 -3.82 -11.63 0.53
N LEU A 8 -3.36 -10.68 1.34
CA LEU A 8 -2.31 -10.95 2.31
C LEU A 8 -2.70 -12.14 3.20
N PRO A 9 -1.78 -13.02 3.58
CA PRO A 9 -2.04 -13.94 4.68
C PRO A 9 -2.10 -13.15 6.00
N GLY A 10 -2.92 -13.62 6.95
CA GLY A 10 -3.03 -13.03 8.29
C GLY A 10 -4.09 -11.93 8.42
N PRO A 11 -4.18 -11.29 9.60
CA PRO A 11 -5.33 -10.47 9.98
C PRO A 11 -5.66 -9.33 9.01
N VAL A 12 -4.65 -8.67 8.44
CA VAL A 12 -4.84 -7.60 7.44
C VAL A 12 -5.49 -8.10 6.16
N GLY A 13 -5.19 -9.32 5.71
CA GLY A 13 -5.89 -9.88 4.56
C GLY A 13 -7.30 -10.36 4.90
N GLU A 14 -7.48 -10.95 6.08
CA GLU A 14 -8.78 -11.42 6.55
C GLU A 14 -9.79 -10.28 6.74
N CYS A 15 -9.35 -9.08 7.16
CA CYS A 15 -10.26 -7.95 7.34
C CYS A 15 -10.87 -7.44 6.02
N LEU A 16 -10.21 -7.70 4.88
CA LEU A 16 -10.65 -7.24 3.56
C LEU A 16 -11.59 -8.25 2.85
N LYS A 17 -11.47 -9.55 3.15
CA LYS A 17 -12.22 -10.61 2.46
C LYS A 17 -13.75 -10.44 2.52
N PRO A 18 -14.38 -10.09 3.67
CA PRO A 18 -15.83 -9.93 3.74
C PRO A 18 -16.37 -8.83 2.81
N ALA A 19 -15.55 -7.84 2.47
CA ALA A 19 -15.90 -6.72 1.60
C ALA A 19 -15.66 -7.00 0.11
N SER A 20 -15.30 -8.24 -0.27
CA SER A 20 -14.87 -8.60 -1.63
C SER A 20 -13.67 -7.77 -2.12
N LEU A 21 -12.77 -7.40 -1.20
CA LEU A 21 -11.54 -6.66 -1.51
C LEU A 21 -10.35 -7.61 -1.52
N ALA A 22 -9.61 -7.61 -2.63
CA ALA A 22 -8.29 -8.22 -2.70
C ALA A 22 -7.24 -7.21 -2.23
N THR A 23 -6.18 -7.68 -1.58
CA THR A 23 -5.05 -6.80 -1.23
C THR A 23 -4.29 -6.37 -2.49
N THR A 24 -4.19 -7.26 -3.47
CA THR A 24 -3.58 -6.95 -4.77
C THR A 24 -4.35 -7.58 -5.94
N ALA A 25 -4.23 -6.92 -7.09
CA ALA A 25 -4.60 -7.45 -8.40
C ALA A 25 -3.36 -7.45 -9.31
N THR A 26 -3.03 -8.60 -9.88
CA THR A 26 -1.96 -8.75 -10.87
C THR A 26 -2.58 -8.90 -12.25
N VAL A 27 -2.27 -7.98 -13.16
CA VAL A 27 -2.78 -7.90 -14.52
C VAL A 27 -1.64 -8.24 -15.49
N PRO A 28 -1.66 -9.43 -16.14
CA PRO A 28 -0.67 -9.76 -17.15
C PRO A 28 -0.81 -8.85 -18.37
N VAL A 29 0.30 -8.24 -18.80
CA VAL A 29 0.36 -7.37 -19.99
C VAL A 29 1.05 -8.08 -21.15
N SER A 30 1.99 -8.98 -20.84
CA SER A 30 2.70 -9.84 -21.80
C SER A 30 3.07 -11.17 -21.12
N PRO A 31 3.66 -12.15 -21.84
CA PRO A 31 4.19 -13.36 -21.23
C PRO A 31 5.25 -13.11 -20.14
N THR A 32 5.94 -11.97 -20.19
CA THR A 32 7.08 -11.63 -19.32
C THR A 32 6.81 -10.40 -18.45
N THR A 33 5.63 -9.79 -18.51
CA THR A 33 5.35 -8.54 -17.79
C THR A 33 3.94 -8.54 -17.22
N SER A 34 3.84 -8.20 -15.94
CA SER A 34 2.55 -7.98 -15.26
C SER A 34 2.58 -6.66 -14.49
N LEU A 35 1.46 -5.95 -14.48
CA LEU A 35 1.23 -4.82 -13.58
C LEU A 35 0.57 -5.32 -12.30
N VAL A 36 0.94 -4.75 -11.17
CA VAL A 36 0.42 -5.10 -9.86
C VAL A 36 -0.14 -3.85 -9.19
N PHE A 37 -1.40 -3.93 -8.78
CA PHE A 37 -2.13 -2.86 -8.13
C PHE A 37 -2.45 -3.29 -6.71
N THR A 38 -2.24 -2.42 -5.72
CA THR A 38 -2.76 -2.63 -4.38
C THR A 38 -4.14 -1.99 -4.24
N THR A 39 -4.95 -2.51 -3.32
CA THR A 39 -6.01 -1.71 -2.71
C THR A 39 -5.42 -0.54 -1.91
N GLY A 40 -6.25 0.42 -1.50
CA GLY A 40 -5.87 1.41 -0.49
C GLY A 40 -5.60 0.76 0.87
N HIS A 41 -4.55 1.20 1.55
CA HIS A 41 -4.19 0.78 2.89
C HIS A 41 -4.16 1.96 3.85
N ILE A 42 -4.73 1.73 5.03
CA ILE A 42 -4.57 2.54 6.24
C ILE A 42 -3.51 1.88 7.15
N GLY A 43 -3.14 2.55 8.24
CA GLY A 43 -2.19 2.02 9.22
C GLY A 43 -2.75 0.83 10.00
N LEU A 44 -2.37 -0.38 9.59
CA LEU A 44 -2.68 -1.63 10.29
C LEU A 44 -1.39 -2.34 10.69
N ASP A 45 -1.37 -2.90 11.89
CA ASP A 45 -0.33 -3.84 12.28
C ASP A 45 -0.52 -5.16 11.51
N LEU A 46 0.55 -5.68 10.91
CA LEU A 46 0.48 -6.89 10.08
C LEU A 46 0.21 -8.16 10.89
N GLU A 47 0.63 -8.20 12.16
CA GLU A 47 0.53 -9.38 13.02
C GLU A 47 -0.81 -9.45 13.74
N SER A 48 -1.29 -8.33 14.29
CA SER A 48 -2.54 -8.25 15.05
C SER A 48 -3.74 -7.84 14.19
N GLY A 49 -3.53 -7.10 13.11
CA GLY A 49 -4.60 -6.46 12.33
C GLY A 49 -5.23 -5.26 13.02
N GLU A 50 -4.65 -4.77 14.12
CA GLU A 50 -5.13 -3.61 14.85
C GLU A 50 -4.69 -2.30 14.16
N LEU A 51 -5.46 -1.23 14.42
CA LEU A 51 -5.18 0.10 13.87
C LEU A 51 -4.00 0.74 14.59
N VAL A 52 -2.98 1.14 13.82
CA VAL A 52 -1.82 1.89 14.33
C VAL A 52 -2.10 3.38 14.19
N ARG A 53 -2.33 4.06 15.32
CA ARG A 53 -2.72 5.48 15.34
C ARG A 53 -2.10 6.30 16.47
N ASP A 54 -1.04 5.78 17.11
CA ASP A 54 -0.37 6.46 18.22
C ASP A 54 0.37 7.73 17.78
N SER A 55 0.81 7.76 16.52
CA SER A 55 1.41 8.93 15.88
C SER A 55 1.30 8.82 14.36
N LEU A 56 1.35 9.96 13.66
CA LEU A 56 1.41 10.00 12.19
C LEU A 56 2.56 9.14 11.64
N SER A 57 3.75 9.21 12.25
CA SER A 57 4.89 8.42 11.77
C SER A 57 4.67 6.92 11.94
N ALA A 58 4.01 6.48 13.02
CA ALA A 58 3.71 5.06 13.23
C ALA A 58 2.63 4.58 12.25
N GLU A 59 1.59 5.39 12.03
CA GLU A 59 0.53 5.12 11.05
C GLU A 59 1.12 4.98 9.64
N PHE A 60 1.96 5.93 9.19
CA PHE A 60 2.59 5.85 7.88
C PHE A 60 3.58 4.68 7.75
N ASP A 61 4.30 4.34 8.83
CA ASP A 61 5.16 3.15 8.81
C ASP A 61 4.32 1.87 8.59
N ALA A 62 3.20 1.76 9.30
CA ALA A 62 2.26 0.65 9.15
C ALA A 62 1.63 0.60 7.75
N ILE A 63 1.17 1.74 7.19
CA ILE A 63 0.66 1.83 5.81
C ILE A 63 1.69 1.25 4.83
N PHE A 64 2.93 1.71 4.92
CA PHE A 64 3.98 1.25 3.99
C PHE A 64 4.37 -0.20 4.23
N ASN A 65 4.32 -0.70 5.46
CA ASN A 65 4.53 -2.13 5.75
C ASN A 65 3.44 -2.98 5.11
N CYS A 66 2.18 -2.57 5.19
CA CYS A 66 1.08 -3.28 4.53
C CYS A 66 1.24 -3.30 3.01
N LEU A 67 1.52 -2.14 2.39
CA LEU A 67 1.72 -2.05 0.95
C LEU A 67 2.92 -2.88 0.48
N ASP A 68 4.04 -2.83 1.20
CA ASP A 68 5.23 -3.60 0.90
C ASP A 68 4.98 -5.12 1.00
N ALA A 69 4.32 -5.56 2.07
CA ALA A 69 3.94 -6.96 2.26
C ALA A 69 2.97 -7.42 1.16
N ALA A 70 1.97 -6.59 0.82
CA ALA A 70 0.98 -6.88 -0.22
C ALA A 70 1.64 -7.12 -1.58
N LEU A 71 2.53 -6.20 -1.98
CA LEU A 71 3.29 -6.30 -3.22
C LEU A 71 4.20 -7.53 -3.22
N LYS A 72 4.94 -7.80 -2.13
CA LYS A 72 5.79 -8.99 -2.02
C LYS A 72 4.98 -10.28 -2.15
N ASN A 73 3.81 -10.36 -1.52
CA ASN A 73 2.89 -11.50 -1.65
C ASN A 73 2.37 -11.69 -3.09
N ALA A 74 2.26 -10.60 -3.86
CA ALA A 74 1.93 -10.65 -5.29
C ALA A 74 3.10 -11.10 -6.19
N GLY A 75 4.33 -11.21 -5.68
CA GLY A 75 5.53 -11.59 -6.44
C GLY A 75 6.43 -10.42 -6.83
N VAL A 76 6.12 -9.20 -6.36
CA VAL A 76 6.94 -8.01 -6.53
C VAL A 76 8.12 -8.12 -5.56
N THR A 77 9.24 -8.71 -6.00
CA THR A 77 10.42 -9.07 -5.18
C THR A 77 10.94 -7.98 -4.24
N LYS A 78 11.04 -6.71 -4.70
CA LYS A 78 11.47 -5.57 -3.88
C LYS A 78 10.32 -4.84 -3.15
N GLY A 79 9.11 -5.39 -3.21
CA GLY A 79 7.90 -4.82 -2.62
C GLY A 79 7.67 -3.38 -3.04
N LEU A 80 7.44 -2.51 -2.05
CA LEU A 80 7.18 -1.10 -2.30
C LEU A 80 8.41 -0.36 -2.86
N GLY A 81 9.61 -0.88 -2.63
CA GLY A 81 10.87 -0.37 -3.18
C GLY A 81 11.04 -0.54 -4.70
N GLN A 82 10.07 -1.15 -5.39
CA GLN A 82 9.98 -1.11 -6.86
C GLN A 82 8.61 -0.60 -7.37
N ALA A 83 7.76 -0.08 -6.49
CA ALA A 83 6.53 0.56 -6.92
C ALA A 83 6.86 1.80 -7.76
N TYR A 84 6.18 2.02 -8.88
CA TYR A 84 6.42 3.17 -9.75
C TYR A 84 5.43 4.32 -9.50
N LYS A 85 4.35 4.06 -8.75
CA LYS A 85 3.31 5.04 -8.46
C LYS A 85 2.72 4.86 -7.07
N LEU A 86 2.49 5.97 -6.40
CA LEU A 86 1.73 6.09 -5.16
C LEU A 86 0.59 7.11 -5.32
N VAL A 87 -0.55 6.80 -4.73
CA VAL A 87 -1.67 7.75 -4.57
C VAL A 87 -2.04 7.79 -3.09
N GLY A 88 -1.99 8.97 -2.48
CA GLY A 88 -2.36 9.19 -1.08
C GLY A 88 -3.60 10.07 -0.95
N TYR A 89 -4.52 9.66 -0.08
CA TYR A 89 -5.62 10.49 0.41
C TYR A 89 -5.33 10.83 1.86
N LEU A 90 -5.21 12.12 2.18
CA LEU A 90 -4.77 12.62 3.49
C LEU A 90 -5.86 13.47 4.13
N VAL A 91 -6.08 13.37 5.44
CA VAL A 91 -7.08 14.23 6.13
C VAL A 91 -6.59 15.65 6.39
N SER A 92 -5.26 15.86 6.37
CA SER A 92 -4.61 17.17 6.50
C SER A 92 -3.39 17.25 5.59
N SER A 93 -3.06 18.46 5.11
CA SER A 93 -1.81 18.73 4.40
C SER A 93 -0.57 18.48 5.27
N ASP A 94 -0.69 18.61 6.60
CA ASP A 94 0.44 18.43 7.52
C ASP A 94 0.97 16.99 7.52
N CYS A 95 0.11 16.04 7.13
CA CYS A 95 0.43 14.63 7.00
C CYS A 95 1.50 14.34 5.93
N GLU A 96 1.55 15.13 4.86
CA GLU A 96 2.38 14.84 3.69
C GLU A 96 3.87 14.80 4.03
N SER A 97 4.34 15.81 4.78
CA SER A 97 5.76 15.90 5.16
C SER A 97 6.22 14.70 6.00
N VAL A 98 5.38 14.25 6.93
CA VAL A 98 5.67 13.08 7.78
C VAL A 98 5.67 11.80 6.95
N MET A 99 4.66 11.63 6.08
CA MET A 99 4.55 10.47 5.19
C MET A 99 5.78 10.34 4.27
N GLN A 100 6.22 11.44 3.66
CA GLN A 100 7.39 11.44 2.77
C GLN A 100 8.69 11.14 3.53
N GLN A 101 8.87 11.67 4.74
CA GLN A 101 10.03 11.36 5.58
C GLN A 101 10.11 9.88 5.96
N VAL A 102 8.97 9.28 6.33
CA VAL A 102 8.90 7.83 6.60
C VAL A 102 9.25 7.03 5.34
N PHE A 103 8.70 7.40 4.18
CA PHE A 103 8.98 6.73 2.92
C PHE A 103 10.48 6.79 2.55
N GLN A 104 11.08 7.98 2.60
CA GLN A 104 12.51 8.17 2.30
C GLN A 104 13.42 7.36 3.22
N ARG A 105 13.07 7.25 4.51
CA ARG A 105 13.81 6.43 5.47
C ARG A 105 13.70 4.94 5.18
N LYS A 106 12.51 4.44 4.82
CA LYS A 106 12.26 3.01 4.56
C LYS A 106 12.80 2.55 3.19
N PHE A 107 12.73 3.42 2.18
CA PHE A 107 13.11 3.11 0.80
C PHE A 107 14.10 4.16 0.26
N PRO A 108 15.32 4.23 0.82
CA PRO A 108 16.29 5.26 0.45
C PRO A 108 16.65 5.22 -1.03
N GLY A 109 16.56 6.37 -1.70
CA GLY A 109 16.86 6.54 -3.12
C GLY A 109 15.74 6.12 -4.08
N HIS A 110 14.61 5.62 -3.59
CA HIS A 110 13.46 5.28 -4.42
C HIS A 110 12.57 6.49 -4.70
N THR A 111 12.15 6.68 -5.95
CA THR A 111 11.44 7.90 -6.41
C THR A 111 10.23 7.54 -7.30
N PRO A 112 9.14 6.99 -6.75
CA PRO A 112 7.92 6.75 -7.51
C PRO A 112 7.25 8.07 -7.91
N THR A 113 6.41 8.02 -8.94
CA THR A 113 5.42 9.08 -9.14
C THR A 113 4.46 9.11 -7.95
N TRP A 114 4.10 10.29 -7.47
CA TRP A 114 3.29 10.42 -6.26
C TRP A 114 2.27 11.54 -6.43
N ALA A 115 0.99 11.22 -6.22
CA ALA A 115 -0.07 12.20 -6.11
C ALA A 115 -0.73 12.14 -4.72
N ASN A 116 -0.94 13.29 -4.08
CA ASN A 116 -1.66 13.40 -2.81
C ASN A 116 -2.87 14.31 -2.97
N VAL A 117 -3.96 13.96 -2.30
CA VAL A 117 -5.18 14.78 -2.22
C VAL A 117 -5.60 14.91 -0.77
N VAL A 118 -5.92 16.14 -0.35
CA VAL A 118 -6.55 16.36 0.96
C VAL A 118 -8.03 16.05 0.85
N VAL A 119 -8.50 15.10 1.65
CA VAL A 119 -9.89 14.65 1.71
C VAL A 119 -10.53 15.04 3.04
N LYS A 120 -11.87 15.04 3.08
CA LYS A 120 -12.61 15.37 4.31
C LYS A 120 -12.33 14.37 5.43
N GLU A 121 -12.30 13.08 5.09
CA GLU A 121 -12.16 11.98 6.06
C GLU A 121 -11.78 10.67 5.34
N ILE A 122 -11.17 9.73 6.07
CA ILE A 122 -10.93 8.35 5.64
C ILE A 122 -12.05 7.45 6.16
N VAL A 123 -12.44 6.43 5.40
CA VAL A 123 -13.59 5.56 5.73
C VAL A 123 -13.49 4.93 7.12
N VAL A 124 -12.27 4.59 7.56
CA VAL A 124 -12.02 4.08 8.91
C VAL A 124 -11.80 5.25 9.88
N PRO A 125 -12.66 5.42 10.90
CA PRO A 125 -12.61 6.59 11.78
C PRO A 125 -11.27 6.71 12.53
N GLY A 126 -10.73 7.92 12.51
CA GLY A 126 -9.50 8.28 13.22
C GLY A 126 -8.21 7.94 12.48
N MET A 127 -8.29 7.50 11.21
CA MET A 127 -7.11 7.35 10.35
C MET A 127 -6.79 8.67 9.64
N SER A 128 -5.50 8.95 9.51
CA SER A 128 -4.97 10.17 8.93
C SER A 128 -4.79 10.06 7.41
N ALA A 129 -4.66 8.83 6.90
CA ALA A 129 -4.45 8.59 5.48
C ALA A 129 -4.92 7.23 4.99
N GLU A 130 -5.13 7.14 3.69
CA GLU A 130 -5.24 5.90 2.93
C GLU A 130 -4.35 6.01 1.69
N VAL A 131 -3.49 5.01 1.44
CA VAL A 131 -2.50 5.04 0.36
C VAL A 131 -2.59 3.78 -0.48
N SER A 132 -2.51 3.91 -1.80
CA SER A 132 -2.36 2.78 -2.72
C SER A 132 -1.07 2.89 -3.53
N ALA A 133 -0.60 1.75 -4.04
CA ALA A 133 0.62 1.63 -4.80
C ALA A 133 0.40 0.80 -6.08
N GLU A 134 1.20 1.11 -7.11
CA GLU A 134 1.31 0.31 -8.32
C GLU A 134 2.77 -0.09 -8.56
N ALA A 135 2.97 -1.33 -8.99
CA ALA A 135 4.28 -1.91 -9.27
C ALA A 135 4.24 -2.78 -10.52
N VAL A 136 5.42 -3.24 -10.95
CA VAL A 136 5.59 -4.09 -12.13
C VAL A 136 6.37 -5.36 -11.76
N ILE A 137 6.01 -6.47 -12.37
CA ILE A 137 6.77 -7.72 -12.36
C ILE A 137 7.34 -7.92 -13.76
N PHE A 138 8.65 -8.14 -13.84
CA PHE A 138 9.34 -8.62 -15.03
C PHE A 138 9.77 -10.07 -14.78
N ASN A 139 9.34 -10.98 -15.64
CA ASN A 139 9.81 -12.36 -15.67
C ASN A 139 10.81 -12.49 -16.83
N ASP A 140 11.91 -13.20 -16.61
CA ASP A 140 12.88 -13.55 -17.64
C ASP A 140 12.37 -14.69 -18.55
#